data_AF-A0A0F9AV08-F1
#
_entry.id   AF-A0A0F9AV08-F1
#
_cell.length_a   1.000
_cell.length_b   1.000
_cell.length_c   1.000
_cell.angle_alpha   90.00
_cell.angle_beta   90.00
_cell.angle_gamma   90.00
#
_symmetry.space_group_name_H-M   'P 1'
#
loop_
_entity.id
_entity.type
_entity.pdbx_description
1 polymer ?
#
loop_
_entity_poly.entity_id
_entity_poly.type
_entity_poly.pdbx_seq_one_letter_code
_entity_poly.pdbx_strand_id
1 'polypeptide(L)'
;YIQGIEMLASMRLCANVPAMYAIQTALGGYQSINDLIGSEGRLLQQRDKAWSLLTQIPGVSCVKPKAAMYLFPRLDPEIYPIEDDEQLVLDLLLDEKILLVQGTAFNWPHPDHFRIVFLPREDDLEEAIGRLANFLEKYRLNHVSKKSKITQVVS
;
A
#
# COMPACT_ATOMS: atom_id res chain seq x y z
N TYR A 1 0.70 -6.56 -38.19
CA TYR A 1 0.29 -6.42 -36.78
C TYR A 1 -0.32 -7.72 -36.25
N ILE A 2 -1.44 -8.20 -36.80
CA ILE A 2 -2.11 -9.46 -36.36
C ILE A 2 -1.19 -10.68 -36.43
N GLN A 3 -0.51 -10.90 -37.58
CA GLN A 3 0.48 -11.99 -37.72
C GLN A 3 1.59 -11.96 -36.66
N GLY A 4 1.99 -10.77 -36.19
CA GLY A 4 2.99 -10.65 -35.13
C GLY A 4 2.46 -11.11 -33.77
N ILE A 5 1.19 -10.81 -33.47
CA ILE A 5 0.52 -11.26 -32.24
C ILE A 5 0.30 -12.77 -32.28
N GLU A 6 -0.13 -13.32 -33.42
CA GLU A 6 -0.30 -14.77 -33.60
C GLU A 6 1.03 -15.52 -33.45
N MET A 7 2.12 -14.95 -33.99
CA MET A 7 3.46 -15.51 -33.83
C MET A 7 3.91 -15.50 -32.36
N LEU A 8 3.70 -14.41 -31.63
CA LEU A 8 4.02 -14.33 -30.19
C LEU A 8 3.16 -15.28 -29.34
N ALA A 9 1.87 -15.44 -29.67
CA ALA A 9 0.97 -16.33 -28.94
C ALA A 9 1.30 -17.81 -29.16
N SER A 10 1.65 -18.18 -30.39
CA SER A 10 2.01 -19.56 -30.75
C SER A 10 3.37 -20.00 -30.19
N MET A 11 4.32 -19.08 -30.01
CA MET A 11 5.60 -19.36 -29.34
C MET A 11 5.44 -19.90 -27.91
N ARG A 12 4.34 -19.56 -27.22
CA ARG A 12 4.02 -20.04 -25.86
C ARG A 12 3.09 -21.26 -25.85
N LEU A 13 2.78 -21.86 -27.00
CA LEU A 13 1.78 -22.93 -27.21
C LEU A 13 0.35 -22.52 -26.85
N CYS A 14 0.06 -22.36 -25.56
CA CYS A 14 -1.20 -21.84 -25.04
C CYS A 14 -1.05 -21.38 -23.58
N ALA A 15 -1.99 -20.56 -23.09
CA ALA A 15 -2.10 -20.33 -21.65
C ALA A 15 -2.69 -21.56 -20.94
N ASN A 16 -2.70 -21.56 -19.61
CA ASN A 16 -3.17 -22.72 -18.86
C ASN A 16 -4.64 -23.02 -19.20
N VAL A 17 -4.91 -24.24 -19.68
CA VAL A 17 -6.24 -24.63 -20.19
C VAL A 17 -7.28 -24.74 -19.06
N PRO A 18 -6.98 -25.28 -17.86
CA PRO A 18 -7.98 -25.37 -16.80
C PRO A 18 -8.58 -24.03 -16.36
N ALA A 19 -7.78 -22.95 -16.26
CA ALA A 19 -8.32 -21.65 -15.88
C ALA A 19 -9.13 -20.98 -17.00
N MET A 20 -8.94 -21.37 -18.27
CA MET A 20 -9.78 -20.84 -19.36
C MET A 20 -11.25 -21.21 -19.19
N TYR A 21 -11.55 -22.39 -18.63
CA TYR A 21 -12.93 -22.80 -18.32
C TYR A 21 -13.59 -21.90 -17.27
N ALA A 22 -12.81 -21.31 -16.34
CA ALA A 22 -13.34 -20.40 -15.33
C ALA A 22 -13.78 -19.05 -15.92
N ILE A 23 -13.26 -18.64 -17.08
CA ILE A 23 -13.55 -17.33 -17.69
C ILE A 23 -15.04 -17.20 -18.02
N GLN A 24 -15.65 -18.23 -18.59
CA GLN A 24 -17.06 -18.20 -18.97
C GLN A 24 -17.96 -18.00 -17.73
N THR A 25 -17.68 -18.72 -16.64
CA THR A 25 -18.42 -18.60 -15.39
C THR A 25 -18.12 -17.28 -14.66
N ALA A 26 -16.92 -16.73 -14.77
CA ALA A 26 -16.58 -15.44 -14.17
C ALA A 26 -17.29 -14.27 -14.88
N LEU A 27 -17.38 -14.31 -16.21
CA LEU A 27 -18.04 -13.27 -17.01
C LEU A 27 -19.57 -13.38 -17.01
N GLY A 28 -20.10 -14.61 -16.91
CA GLY A 28 -21.54 -14.88 -16.87
C GLY A 28 -22.08 -15.05 -15.46
N GLY A 29 -23.41 -15.08 -15.33
CA GLY A 29 -24.06 -15.45 -14.07
C GLY A 29 -23.89 -14.43 -12.94
N TYR A 30 -23.90 -14.94 -11.70
CA TYR A 30 -23.90 -14.14 -10.48
C TYR A 30 -22.53 -13.50 -10.20
N GLN A 31 -22.53 -12.18 -10.04
CA GLN A 31 -21.33 -11.40 -9.76
C GLN A 31 -21.11 -11.28 -8.25
N SER A 32 -20.47 -12.29 -7.65
CA SER A 32 -20.18 -12.37 -6.21
C SER A 32 -19.31 -11.23 -5.67
N ILE A 33 -18.59 -10.52 -6.53
CA ILE A 33 -17.82 -9.34 -6.12
C ILE A 33 -18.73 -8.22 -5.57
N ASN A 34 -19.98 -8.14 -6.03
CA ASN A 34 -20.93 -7.12 -5.57
C ASN A 34 -21.22 -7.24 -4.07
N ASP A 35 -21.24 -8.46 -3.54
CA ASP A 35 -21.43 -8.72 -2.10
C ASP A 35 -20.25 -8.21 -1.28
N LEU A 36 -19.04 -8.28 -1.85
CA LEU A 36 -17.80 -7.89 -1.18
C LEU A 36 -17.58 -6.37 -1.19
N ILE A 37 -18.08 -5.66 -2.20
CA ILE A 37 -17.90 -4.21 -2.37
C ILE A 37 -19.14 -3.38 -2.01
N GLY A 38 -20.28 -4.04 -1.73
CA GLY A 38 -21.52 -3.39 -1.31
C GLY A 38 -21.39 -2.67 0.04
N SER A 39 -22.46 -2.03 0.50
CA SER A 39 -22.47 -1.23 1.73
C SER A 39 -22.07 -2.01 2.99
N GLU A 40 -22.43 -3.30 3.03
CA GLU A 40 -22.05 -4.24 4.10
C GLU A 40 -20.90 -5.17 3.67
N GLY A 41 -20.30 -4.88 2.51
CA GLY A 41 -19.25 -5.68 1.92
C GLY A 41 -17.95 -5.51 2.68
N ARG A 42 -17.30 -6.65 2.98
CA ARG A 42 -16.03 -6.70 3.71
C ARG A 42 -14.97 -5.78 3.09
N LEU A 43 -14.82 -5.74 1.77
CA LEU A 43 -13.77 -4.93 1.13
C LEU A 43 -14.04 -3.43 1.29
N LEU A 44 -15.31 -3.02 1.34
CA LEU A 44 -15.68 -1.63 1.59
C LEU A 44 -15.33 -1.22 3.02
N GLN A 45 -15.70 -2.04 4.00
CA GLN A 45 -15.44 -1.80 5.42
C GLN A 45 -13.93 -1.76 5.71
N GLN A 46 -13.18 -2.73 5.19
CA GLN A 46 -11.73 -2.80 5.33
C GLN A 46 -11.02 -1.60 4.71
N ARG A 47 -11.45 -1.17 3.51
CA ARG A 47 -10.92 0.04 2.86
C ARG A 47 -11.17 1.27 3.73
N ASP A 48 -12.39 1.44 4.22
CA ASP A 48 -12.80 2.63 4.96
C ASP A 48 -12.11 2.70 6.33
N LYS A 49 -11.99 1.55 7.02
CA LYS A 49 -11.24 1.45 8.28
C LYS A 49 -9.76 1.74 8.08
N ALA A 50 -9.12 1.08 7.12
CA ALA A 50 -7.69 1.31 6.84
C ALA A 50 -7.40 2.76 6.42
N TRP A 51 -8.24 3.35 5.56
CA TRP A 51 -8.13 4.75 5.18
C TRP A 51 -8.29 5.70 6.39
N SER A 52 -9.27 5.43 7.25
CA SER A 52 -9.53 6.24 8.44
C SER A 52 -8.38 6.17 9.44
N LEU A 53 -7.83 4.98 9.70
CA LEU A 53 -6.69 4.82 10.61
C LEU A 53 -5.43 5.49 10.08
N LEU A 54 -5.12 5.34 8.79
CA LEU A 54 -3.93 5.96 8.19
C LEU A 54 -4.01 7.49 8.20
N THR A 55 -5.17 8.06 7.92
CA THR A 55 -5.35 9.53 7.89
C THR A 55 -5.38 10.17 9.29
N GLN A 56 -5.51 9.38 10.34
CA GLN A 56 -5.35 9.84 11.72
C GLN A 56 -3.89 9.96 12.15
N ILE A 57 -2.96 9.30 11.45
CA ILE A 57 -1.54 9.39 11.77
C ILE A 57 -1.02 10.79 11.40
N PRO A 58 -0.38 11.53 12.31
CA PRO A 58 0.14 12.87 12.03
C PRO A 58 1.08 12.87 10.82
N GLY A 59 0.89 13.79 9.88
CA GLY A 59 1.72 13.88 8.66
C GLY A 59 1.47 12.79 7.62
N VAL A 60 0.43 11.96 7.78
CA VAL A 60 0.02 10.99 6.77
C VAL A 60 -1.27 11.45 6.11
N SER A 61 -1.23 11.59 4.79
CA SER A 61 -2.41 11.92 3.99
C SER A 61 -2.68 10.83 2.97
N CYS A 62 -3.93 10.52 2.67
CA CYS A 62 -4.27 9.49 1.69
C CYS A 62 -5.56 9.86 0.96
N VAL A 63 -5.52 9.84 -0.37
CA VAL A 63 -6.74 9.93 -1.18
C VAL A 63 -7.55 8.66 -1.00
N LYS A 64 -8.85 8.79 -0.68
CA LYS A 64 -9.73 7.63 -0.51
C LYS A 64 -9.89 6.89 -1.85
N PRO A 65 -9.47 5.63 -1.97
CA PRO A 65 -9.48 4.92 -3.24
C PRO A 65 -10.92 4.56 -3.63
N LYS A 66 -11.27 4.82 -4.89
CA LYS A 66 -12.61 4.51 -5.42
C LYS A 66 -12.74 3.05 -5.84
N ALA A 67 -11.63 2.37 -6.11
CA ALA A 67 -11.56 1.01 -6.62
C ALA A 67 -10.22 0.35 -6.24
N ALA A 68 -10.04 -0.89 -6.68
CA ALA A 68 -8.88 -1.75 -6.36
C ALA A 68 -8.79 -2.14 -4.88
N MET A 69 -7.63 -2.67 -4.48
CA MET A 69 -7.39 -3.29 -3.17
C MET A 69 -6.22 -2.64 -2.42
N TYR A 70 -5.86 -1.40 -2.78
CA TYR A 70 -4.67 -0.71 -2.28
C TYR A 70 -4.99 0.71 -1.82
N LEU A 71 -4.21 1.18 -0.83
CA LEU A 71 -4.10 2.56 -0.42
C LEU A 71 -2.68 3.04 -0.77
N PHE A 72 -2.55 4.31 -1.13
CA PHE A 72 -1.27 4.94 -1.48
C PHE A 72 -1.08 6.21 -0.64
N PRO A 73 -0.74 6.08 0.65
CA PRO A 73 -0.56 7.22 1.53
C PRO A 73 0.71 8.01 1.19
N ARG A 74 0.63 9.31 1.42
CA ARG A 74 1.72 10.26 1.38
C ARG A 74 2.16 10.62 2.79
N LEU A 75 3.46 10.53 3.04
CA LEU A 75 4.13 11.03 4.23
C LEU A 75 4.57 12.47 3.96
N ASP A 76 4.21 13.40 4.83
CA ASP A 76 4.59 14.81 4.72
C ASP A 76 6.11 14.95 4.91
N PRO A 77 6.87 15.43 3.90
CA PRO A 77 8.32 15.58 3.99
C PRO A 77 8.78 16.54 5.10
N GLU A 78 7.93 17.48 5.54
CA GLU A 78 8.27 18.39 6.64
C GLU A 78 8.27 17.69 8.01
N ILE A 79 7.42 16.67 8.16
CA ILE A 79 7.28 15.87 9.39
C ILE A 79 8.19 14.64 9.32
N TYR A 80 8.28 14.03 8.15
CA TYR A 80 9.04 12.82 7.86
C TYR A 80 10.05 13.12 6.74
N PRO A 81 11.25 13.64 7.07
CA PRO A 81 12.31 13.85 6.08
C PRO A 81 12.90 12.49 5.70
N ILE A 82 12.28 11.85 4.70
CA ILE A 82 12.69 10.56 4.17
C ILE A 82 13.60 10.82 2.98
N GLU A 83 14.84 10.34 3.05
CA GLU A 83 15.79 10.41 1.93
C GLU A 83 15.66 9.19 1.01
N ASP A 84 15.37 8.03 1.61
CA ASP A 84 15.23 6.73 0.95
C ASP A 84 14.02 6.00 1.53
N ASP A 85 12.98 5.82 0.71
CA ASP A 85 11.76 5.13 1.09
C ASP A 85 11.92 3.59 1.10
N GLU A 86 12.91 3.05 0.39
CA GLU A 86 13.26 1.63 0.48
C GLU A 86 13.87 1.31 1.85
N GLN A 87 14.79 2.16 2.34
CA GLN A 87 15.35 2.01 3.68
C GLN A 87 14.28 2.13 4.77
N LEU A 88 13.35 3.08 4.64
CA LEU A 88 12.22 3.22 5.57
C LEU A 88 11.37 1.95 5.66
N VAL A 89 11.04 1.36 4.50
CA VAL A 89 10.25 0.12 4.43
C VAL A 89 11.04 -1.06 5.00
N LEU A 90 12.36 -1.13 4.76
CA LEU A 90 13.22 -2.15 5.35
C LEU A 90 13.27 -2.03 6.88
N ASP A 91 13.44 -0.82 7.42
CA ASP A 91 13.47 -0.57 8.86
C ASP A 91 12.13 -0.95 9.50
N LEU A 92 11.01 -0.58 8.89
CA LEU A 92 9.67 -0.99 9.33
C LEU A 92 9.52 -2.52 9.34
N LEU A 93 10.05 -3.21 8.31
CA LEU A 93 10.02 -4.67 8.25
C LEU A 93 10.86 -5.31 9.36
N LEU A 94 12.03 -4.75 9.66
CA LEU A 94 12.92 -5.27 10.69
C LEU A 94 12.35 -5.06 12.10
N ASP A 95 11.81 -3.87 12.38
CA ASP A 95 11.30 -3.49 13.69
C ASP A 95 9.91 -4.06 13.95
N GLU A 96 8.99 -3.86 13.00
CA GLU A 96 7.57 -4.16 13.18
C GLU A 96 7.12 -5.41 12.42
N LYS A 97 8.01 -6.11 11.68
CA LYS A 97 7.64 -7.31 10.91
C LYS A 97 6.48 -7.08 9.93
N ILE A 98 6.31 -5.84 9.47
CA ILE A 98 5.29 -5.43 8.50
C ILE A 98 5.97 -5.15 7.18
N LEU A 99 5.55 -5.84 6.12
CA LEU A 99 6.06 -5.61 4.77
C LEU A 99 5.12 -4.67 4.01
N LEU A 100 5.64 -3.49 3.65
CA LEU A 100 5.00 -2.56 2.73
C LEU A 100 5.81 -2.48 1.42
N VAL A 101 5.30 -1.75 0.44
CA VAL A 101 6.04 -1.44 -0.78
C VAL A 101 6.26 0.06 -0.84
N GLN A 102 7.49 0.48 -1.08
CA GLN A 102 7.88 1.88 -1.19
C GLN A 102 7.28 2.54 -2.44
N GLY A 103 7.13 3.85 -2.43
CA GLY A 103 6.51 4.62 -3.51
C GLY A 103 7.37 4.64 -4.77
N THR A 104 8.69 4.74 -4.61
CA THR A 104 9.65 4.75 -5.72
C THR A 104 9.61 3.49 -6.58
N ALA A 105 9.20 2.34 -6.02
CA ALA A 105 8.96 1.10 -6.76
C ALA A 105 7.84 1.22 -7.81
N PHE A 106 6.98 2.24 -7.72
CA PHE A 106 5.93 2.56 -8.69
C PHE A 106 6.35 3.64 -9.70
N ASN A 107 7.66 3.93 -9.83
CA ASN A 107 8.20 5.06 -10.58
C ASN A 107 7.68 6.42 -10.07
N TRP A 108 7.37 6.51 -8.77
CA TRP A 108 7.04 7.79 -8.15
C TRP A 108 8.33 8.59 -7.91
N PRO A 109 8.39 9.89 -8.27
CA PRO A 109 9.66 10.64 -8.30
C PRO A 109 10.19 11.05 -6.92
N HIS A 110 9.39 10.95 -5.86
CA HIS A 110 9.75 11.41 -4.52
C HIS A 110 9.63 10.28 -3.49
N PRO A 111 10.51 10.16 -2.49
CA PRO A 111 10.44 9.10 -1.47
C PRO A 111 9.43 9.45 -0.36
N ASP A 112 8.23 9.90 -0.74
CA ASP A 112 7.20 10.41 0.18
C ASP A 112 5.91 9.57 0.17
N HIS A 113 5.90 8.42 -0.50
CA HIS A 113 4.74 7.52 -0.57
C HIS A 113 5.10 6.08 -0.27
N PHE A 114 4.09 5.30 0.10
CA PHE A 114 4.16 3.85 0.15
C PHE A 114 2.81 3.25 -0.23
N ARG A 115 2.77 1.94 -0.51
CA ARG A 115 1.55 1.19 -0.83
C ARG A 115 1.25 0.17 0.25
N ILE A 116 0.00 0.16 0.72
CA ILE A 116 -0.54 -0.83 1.65
C ILE A 116 -1.77 -1.52 1.05
N VAL A 117 -1.92 -2.81 1.33
CA VAL A 117 -3.04 -3.65 0.88
C VAL A 117 -4.05 -3.77 2.02
N PHE A 118 -5.34 -3.55 1.75
CA PHE A 118 -6.40 -3.67 2.78
C PHE A 118 -7.17 -5.00 2.75
N LEU A 119 -6.60 -6.03 2.15
CA LEU A 119 -7.17 -7.39 2.11
C LEU A 119 -7.15 -8.16 3.45
N PRO A 120 -6.18 -7.97 4.37
CA PRO A 120 -6.19 -8.62 5.69
C PRO A 120 -7.47 -8.32 6.48
N ARG A 121 -7.77 -9.09 7.55
CA ARG A 121 -8.97 -8.84 8.36
C ARG A 121 -8.88 -7.48 9.05
N GLU A 122 -10.02 -6.97 9.50
CA GLU A 122 -10.07 -5.65 10.14
C GLU A 122 -9.22 -5.56 11.41
N ASP A 123 -9.10 -6.65 12.16
CA ASP A 123 -8.27 -6.72 13.36
C ASP A 123 -6.77 -6.67 12.99
N ASP A 124 -6.37 -7.47 11.99
CA ASP A 124 -5.00 -7.47 11.46
C ASP A 124 -4.61 -6.08 10.91
N LEU A 125 -5.55 -5.40 10.25
CA LEU A 125 -5.33 -4.05 9.71
C LEU A 125 -5.16 -3.02 10.82
N GLU A 126 -5.97 -3.10 11.88
CA GLU A 126 -5.88 -2.20 13.02
C GLU A 126 -4.56 -2.38 13.76
N GLU A 127 -4.15 -3.62 14.00
CA GLU A 127 -2.85 -3.92 14.60
C GLU A 127 -1.70 -3.42 13.72
N ALA A 128 -1.70 -3.75 12.43
CA ALA A 128 -0.62 -3.37 11.52
C ALA A 128 -0.50 -1.85 11.37
N ILE A 129 -1.61 -1.13 11.22
CA ILE A 129 -1.59 0.33 11.10
C ILE A 129 -1.21 0.98 12.44
N GLY A 130 -1.62 0.40 13.58
CA GLY A 130 -1.19 0.86 14.91
C GLY A 130 0.33 0.73 15.10
N ARG A 131 0.91 -0.39 14.68
CA ARG A 131 2.36 -0.60 14.71
C ARG A 131 3.11 0.34 13.76
N LEU A 132 2.57 0.58 12.57
CA LEU A 132 3.08 1.60 11.65
C LEU A 132 3.06 3.00 12.29
N ALA A 133 1.97 3.37 12.97
CA ALA A 133 1.86 4.66 13.65
C ALA A 133 2.93 4.80 14.74
N ASN A 134 3.14 3.76 15.55
CA ASN A 134 4.18 3.73 16.58
C ASN A 134 5.60 3.85 15.98
N PHE A 135 5.85 3.18 14.84
CA PHE A 135 7.12 3.29 14.12
C PHE A 135 7.36 4.72 13.61
N LEU A 136 6.36 5.33 12.97
CA LEU A 136 6.45 6.70 12.46
C LEU A 136 6.62 7.72 13.60
N GLU A 137 5.99 7.49 14.76
CA GLU A 137 6.20 8.31 15.94
C GLU A 137 7.66 8.24 16.43
N LYS A 138 8.22 7.03 16.57
CA LYS A 138 9.64 6.84 16.93
C LYS A 138 10.57 7.52 15.92
N TYR A 139 10.29 7.38 14.62
CA TYR A 139 11.06 8.01 13.55
C TYR A 139 11.07 9.54 13.69
N ARG A 140 9.91 10.15 13.94
CA ARG A 140 9.77 11.60 14.17
C ARG A 140 10.56 12.07 15.39
N LEU A 141 10.44 11.38 16.53
CA LEU A 141 11.14 11.75 17.77
C LEU A 141 12.67 11.70 17.61
N ASN A 142 13.19 10.69 16.91
CA ASN A 142 14.61 10.55 16.64
C ASN A 142 15.15 11.69 15.77
N HIS A 143 14.37 12.14 14.79
CA HIS A 143 14.73 13.28 13.93
C HIS A 143 14.69 14.63 14.65
N VAL A 144 13.68 14.85 15.49
CA VAL A 144 13.60 16.06 16.32
C VAL A 144 14.81 16.15 17.27
N SER A 145 15.22 15.02 17.87
CA SER A 145 16.41 14.98 18.73
C SER A 145 17.71 15.29 17.97
N LYS A 146 17.88 14.77 16.75
CA LYS A 146 19.03 15.11 15.88
C LYS A 146 19.06 16.59 15.52
N LYS A 147 17.92 17.18 15.13
CA LYS A 147 17.82 18.60 14.79
C LYS A 147 18.21 19.50 15.97
N SER A 148 17.73 19.16 17.17
CA SER A 148 18.05 19.93 18.40
C SER A 148 19.53 19.83 18.81
N LYS A 149 20.19 18.68 18.59
CA LYS A 149 21.63 18.53 18.85
C LYS A 149 22.50 19.32 17.85
N ILE A 150 22.11 19.35 16.58
CA ILE A 150 22.83 20.13 15.56
C ILE A 150 22.73 21.63 15.87
N THR A 151 21.57 22.13 16.27
CA THR A 151 21.40 23.56 16.62
C THR A 151 22.26 23.99 17.82
N GLN A 152 22.56 23.10 18.77
CA GLN A 152 23.43 23.40 19.93
C GLN A 152 24.94 23.36 19.61
N VAL A 153 25.36 22.74 18.51
CA VAL A 153 26.79 22.62 18.14
C VAL A 153 27.23 23.78 17.22
N VAL A 154 26.27 24.48 16.61
CA VAL A 154 26.52 25.61 15.69
C VAL A 154 26.33 26.97 16.38
N SER A 155 26.12 26.97 17.70
CA SER A 155 26.04 28.14 18.59
C SER A 155 27.16 28.10 19.61
#